data_AF-A0A350XKZ0-F1
#
_entry.id   AF-A0A350XKZ0-F1
#
_cell.length_a   1.000
_cell.length_b   1.000
_cell.length_c   1.000
_cell.angle_alpha   90.00
_cell.angle_beta   90.00
_cell.angle_gamma   90.00
#
_symmetry.space_group_name_H-M   'P 1'
#
loop_
_entity.id
_entity.type
_entity.pdbx_description
1 polymer ?
#
loop_
_entity_poly.entity_id
_entity_poly.type
_entity_poly.pdbx_seq_one_letter_code
_entity_poly.pdbx_strand_id
1 'polypeptide(L)'
;MSAQQIYNENIKLICIDGSKFIEPDNPAAKIYTVMVKHGCPKCNDGTPKTMPELQSYWDLLETDKHVVLVFYNPDGTALQGFSDVFLNALSKFDGAVCVVTEQCLSNTSLKCFSQNQPQLVENIVGWIRAIALEA
;
A
#
# COMPACT_ATOMS: atom_id res chain seq x y z
N MET A 1 15.76 -11.71 -24.58
CA MET A 1 14.65 -11.64 -23.62
C MET A 1 14.73 -10.28 -22.96
N SER A 2 13.74 -9.41 -23.16
CA SER A 2 13.75 -8.04 -22.63
C SER A 2 13.50 -8.04 -21.12
N ALA A 3 14.12 -7.10 -20.40
CA ALA A 3 14.10 -6.96 -18.94
C ALA A 3 12.71 -6.67 -18.31
N GLN A 4 11.64 -6.83 -19.08
CA GLN A 4 10.26 -6.54 -18.69
C GLN A 4 9.46 -7.78 -18.25
N GLN A 5 10.07 -8.97 -18.26
CA GLN A 5 9.36 -10.25 -18.00
C GLN A 5 9.78 -11.00 -16.74
N ILE A 6 10.62 -10.41 -15.88
CA ILE A 6 10.80 -10.92 -14.51
C ILE A 6 9.73 -10.27 -13.63
N TYR A 7 8.46 -10.63 -13.88
CA TYR A 7 7.43 -10.52 -12.86
C TYR A 7 7.55 -11.82 -12.07
N ASN A 8 8.08 -11.74 -10.85
CA ASN A 8 8.10 -12.87 -9.95
C ASN A 8 6.63 -13.28 -9.74
N GLU A 9 6.22 -14.49 -10.13
CA GLU A 9 4.83 -14.98 -10.00
C GLU A 9 4.32 -14.92 -8.54
N ASN A 10 5.27 -14.73 -7.62
CA ASN A 10 5.13 -14.65 -6.18
C ASN A 10 4.77 -13.24 -5.65
N ILE A 11 4.71 -12.18 -6.46
CA ILE A 11 4.31 -10.84 -5.97
C ILE A 11 2.85 -10.57 -6.30
N LYS A 12 2.09 -10.08 -5.32
CA LYS A 12 0.74 -9.55 -5.51
C LYS A 12 0.73 -8.05 -5.27
N LEU A 13 0.87 -7.28 -6.35
CA LEU A 13 0.80 -5.83 -6.32
C LEU A 13 -0.66 -5.35 -6.26
N ILE A 14 -0.99 -4.52 -5.27
CA ILE A 14 -2.32 -3.95 -5.09
C ILE A 14 -2.18 -2.43 -5.02
N CYS A 15 -2.61 -1.75 -6.07
CA CYS A 15 -2.63 -0.29 -6.13
C CYS A 15 -3.95 0.23 -5.54
N ILE A 16 -3.84 1.12 -4.55
CA ILE A 16 -4.98 1.68 -3.81
C ILE A 16 -5.04 3.18 -4.05
N ASP A 17 -6.14 3.58 -4.69
CA ASP A 17 -6.46 4.97 -4.98
C ASP A 17 -7.10 5.63 -3.75
N GLY A 18 -6.32 6.47 -3.07
CA GLY A 18 -6.72 7.17 -1.84
C GLY A 18 -7.79 8.23 -2.05
N SER A 19 -7.93 8.76 -3.27
CA SER A 19 -9.00 9.71 -3.62
C SER A 19 -10.40 9.11 -3.48
N LYS A 20 -10.49 7.78 -3.42
CA LYS A 20 -11.75 7.02 -3.27
C LYS A 20 -12.10 6.71 -1.82
N PHE A 21 -11.39 7.25 -0.85
CA PHE A 21 -11.68 7.08 0.57
C PHE A 21 -12.84 8.01 0.99
N ILE A 22 -13.91 7.40 1.53
CA ILE A 22 -15.05 8.14 2.09
C ILE A 22 -14.68 8.72 3.47
N GLU A 23 -13.89 7.96 4.24
CA GLU A 23 -13.36 8.35 5.55
C GLU A 23 -11.82 8.35 5.46
N PRO A 24 -11.19 9.50 5.12
CA PRO A 24 -9.76 9.57 4.82
C PRO A 24 -8.84 9.20 6.01
N ASP A 25 -9.31 9.43 7.24
CA ASP A 25 -8.57 9.09 8.47
C ASP A 25 -8.67 7.61 8.85
N ASN A 26 -9.72 6.93 8.38
CA ASN A 26 -9.97 5.52 8.66
C ASN A 26 -10.52 4.76 7.43
N PRO A 27 -9.73 4.61 6.35
CA PRO A 27 -10.15 3.94 5.14
C PRO A 27 -10.13 2.40 5.23
N ALA A 28 -10.09 1.83 6.44
CA ALA A 28 -9.82 0.41 6.69
C ALA A 28 -10.71 -0.55 5.88
N ALA A 29 -12.03 -0.36 5.94
CA ALA A 29 -13.00 -1.19 5.23
C ALA A 29 -12.83 -1.11 3.70
N LYS A 30 -12.45 0.07 3.19
CA LYS A 30 -12.23 0.29 1.77
C LYS A 30 -10.94 -0.41 1.30
N ILE A 31 -9.86 -0.29 2.06
CA ILE A 31 -8.58 -0.96 1.78
C ILE A 31 -8.78 -2.48 1.75
N TYR A 32 -9.39 -3.03 2.80
CA TYR A 32 -9.72 -4.46 2.87
C TYR A 32 -10.54 -4.92 1.67
N THR A 33 -11.57 -4.17 1.28
CA THR A 33 -12.40 -4.50 0.11
C THR A 33 -11.57 -4.56 -1.17
N VAL A 34 -10.60 -3.66 -1.36
CA VAL A 34 -9.70 -3.69 -2.53
C VAL A 34 -8.79 -4.91 -2.46
N MET A 35 -8.24 -5.24 -1.29
CA MET A 35 -7.39 -6.42 -1.10
C MET A 35 -8.12 -7.72 -1.45
N VAL A 36 -9.33 -7.91 -0.91
CA VAL A 36 -10.16 -9.10 -1.20
C VAL A 36 -10.52 -9.18 -2.69
N LYS A 37 -10.81 -8.05 -3.35
CA LYS A 37 -11.08 -8.02 -4.80
C LYS A 37 -9.86 -8.42 -5.63
N HIS A 38 -8.65 -8.20 -5.13
CA HIS A 38 -7.40 -8.65 -5.76
C HIS A 38 -7.02 -10.09 -5.32
N GLY A 39 -7.93 -10.78 -4.63
CA GLY A 39 -7.79 -12.18 -4.25
C GLY A 39 -6.92 -12.41 -3.03
N CYS A 40 -6.85 -11.46 -2.10
CA CYS A 40 -6.42 -11.77 -0.72
C CYS A 40 -7.54 -12.55 0.00
N PRO A 41 -7.20 -13.46 0.93
CA PRO A 41 -8.18 -14.15 1.76
C PRO A 41 -9.13 -13.19 2.49
N LYS A 42 -10.34 -13.64 2.80
CA LYS A 42 -11.23 -12.87 3.66
C LYS A 42 -10.83 -13.05 5.11
N CYS A 43 -10.98 -12.00 5.91
CA CYS A 43 -10.89 -12.09 7.37
C CYS A 43 -12.05 -12.93 7.90
N ASN A 44 -11.75 -13.89 8.77
CA ASN A 44 -12.75 -14.78 9.38
C ASN A 44 -13.70 -14.02 10.31
N ASP A 45 -13.20 -12.97 10.96
CA ASP A 45 -13.97 -12.13 11.91
C ASP A 45 -14.82 -11.04 11.21
N GLY A 46 -14.80 -11.02 9.87
CA GLY A 46 -15.54 -10.08 9.05
C GLY A 46 -14.69 -8.89 8.55
N THR A 47 -15.35 -7.92 7.93
CA THR A 47 -14.67 -6.75 7.34
C THR A 47 -14.07 -5.86 8.45
N PRO A 48 -12.74 -5.59 8.44
CA PRO A 48 -12.12 -4.62 9.34
C PRO A 48 -12.74 -3.23 9.18
N LYS A 49 -13.11 -2.61 10.30
CA LYS A 49 -13.72 -1.29 10.37
C LYS A 49 -12.76 -0.20 10.83
N THR A 50 -11.65 -0.57 11.45
CA THR A 50 -10.64 0.36 11.97
C THR A 50 -9.26 0.04 11.42
N MET A 51 -8.37 1.05 11.37
CA MET A 51 -6.98 0.84 10.94
C MET A 51 -6.24 -0.21 11.77
N PRO A 52 -6.41 -0.30 13.12
CA PRO A 52 -5.86 -1.40 13.91
C PRO A 52 -6.42 -2.78 13.53
N GLU A 53 -7.73 -2.90 13.27
CA GLU A 53 -8.30 -4.18 12.79
C GLU A 53 -7.74 -4.58 11.42
N LEU A 54 -7.52 -3.58 10.54
CA LEU A 54 -6.89 -3.83 9.24
C LEU A 54 -5.43 -4.26 9.40
N GLN A 55 -4.70 -3.67 10.35
CA GLN A 55 -3.34 -4.07 10.68
C GLN A 55 -3.30 -5.52 11.16
N SER A 56 -4.17 -5.91 12.11
CA SER A 56 -4.25 -7.31 12.55
C SER A 56 -4.53 -8.28 11.40
N TYR A 57 -5.42 -7.90 10.47
CA TYR A 57 -5.67 -8.71 9.27
C TYR A 57 -4.44 -8.79 8.36
N TRP A 58 -3.68 -7.70 8.21
CA TRP A 58 -2.44 -7.66 7.44
C TRP A 58 -1.35 -8.54 8.04
N ASP A 59 -1.16 -8.49 9.36
CA ASP A 59 -0.14 -9.27 10.07
C ASP A 59 -0.45 -10.78 10.05
N LEU A 60 -1.74 -11.15 9.98
CA LEU A 60 -2.22 -12.53 9.91
C LEU A 60 -2.45 -13.01 8.46
N LEU A 61 -2.04 -12.23 7.45
CA LEU A 61 -2.34 -12.53 6.06
C LEU A 61 -1.54 -13.74 5.56
N GLU A 62 -2.17 -14.91 5.57
CA GLU A 62 -1.59 -16.14 5.02
C GLU A 62 -1.81 -16.20 3.51
N THR A 63 -0.74 -16.06 2.74
CA THR A 63 -0.75 -16.17 1.28
C THR A 63 0.58 -16.71 0.78
N ASP A 64 0.52 -17.46 -0.31
CA ASP A 64 1.66 -17.92 -1.10
C ASP A 64 2.38 -16.78 -1.86
N LYS A 65 1.84 -15.56 -1.81
CA LYS A 65 2.37 -14.39 -2.51
C LYS A 65 2.80 -13.30 -1.54
N HIS A 66 3.91 -12.66 -1.86
CA HIS A 66 4.31 -11.42 -1.22
C HIS A 66 3.38 -10.27 -1.67
N VAL A 67 2.44 -9.90 -0.81
CA VAL A 67 1.49 -8.82 -1.09
C VAL A 67 2.18 -7.48 -0.91
N VAL A 68 2.03 -6.59 -1.88
CA VAL A 68 2.57 -5.24 -1.86
C VAL A 68 1.43 -4.25 -1.99
N LEU A 69 1.32 -3.32 -1.05
CA LEU A 69 0.34 -2.24 -1.10
C LEU A 69 1.00 -0.95 -1.58
N VAL A 70 0.45 -0.37 -2.65
CA VAL A 70 0.89 0.93 -3.17
C VAL A 70 -0.26 1.91 -3.12
N PHE A 71 -0.18 2.88 -2.22
CA PHE A 71 -1.18 3.93 -2.06
C PHE A 71 -0.82 5.15 -2.90
N TYR A 72 -1.77 5.69 -3.66
CA TYR A 72 -1.55 6.89 -4.47
C TYR A 72 -2.83 7.72 -4.58
N ASN A 73 -2.68 9.01 -4.87
CA ASN A 73 -3.76 9.88 -5.28
C ASN A 73 -3.51 10.28 -6.76
N PRO A 74 -4.41 9.94 -7.70
CA PRO A 74 -4.21 10.20 -9.13
C PRO A 74 -4.20 11.69 -9.46
N ASP A 75 -4.99 12.48 -8.73
CA ASP A 75 -5.10 13.91 -8.95
C ASP A 75 -4.39 14.65 -7.83
N GLY A 76 -3.28 15.32 -8.15
CA GLY A 76 -2.60 16.28 -7.25
C GLY A 76 -3.41 17.53 -6.91
N THR A 77 -4.73 17.50 -7.16
CA THR A 77 -5.69 18.60 -6.95
C THR A 77 -6.43 18.48 -5.62
N ALA A 78 -6.39 17.32 -4.95
CA ALA A 78 -6.76 17.27 -3.55
C ALA A 78 -5.72 18.11 -2.78
N LEU A 79 -6.09 19.34 -2.45
CA LEU A 79 -5.30 20.27 -1.61
C LEU A 79 -4.84 19.65 -0.27
N GLN A 80 -5.37 18.48 0.07
CA GLN A 80 -4.92 17.59 1.13
C GLN A 80 -4.56 16.25 0.50
N GLY A 81 -3.29 15.84 0.62
CA GLY A 81 -2.84 14.49 0.32
C GLY A 81 -3.46 13.47 1.29
N PHE A 82 -2.70 12.46 1.67
CA PHE A 82 -3.13 11.55 2.72
C PHE A 82 -3.14 12.28 4.07
N SER A 83 -4.13 12.03 4.93
CA SER A 83 -4.15 12.66 6.24
C SER A 83 -3.03 12.14 7.14
N ASP A 84 -2.55 12.98 8.06
CA ASP A 84 -1.50 12.60 9.00
C ASP A 84 -1.92 11.43 9.90
N VAL A 85 -3.22 11.36 10.25
CA VAL A 85 -3.79 10.26 11.04
C VAL A 85 -3.64 8.94 10.31
N PHE A 86 -4.02 8.91 9.02
CA PHE A 86 -3.88 7.73 8.18
C PHE A 86 -2.41 7.36 7.95
N LEU A 87 -1.55 8.33 7.61
CA LEU A 87 -0.12 8.08 7.39
C LEU A 87 0.58 7.56 8.64
N ASN A 88 0.24 8.09 9.81
CA ASN A 88 0.77 7.62 11.09
C ASN A 88 0.29 6.20 11.41
N ALA A 89 -0.98 5.90 11.17
CA ALA A 89 -1.50 4.54 11.34
C ALA A 89 -0.83 3.55 10.36
N LEU A 90 -0.72 3.92 9.09
CA LEU A 90 -0.09 3.11 8.06
C LEU A 90 1.40 2.87 8.34
N SER A 91 2.09 3.82 8.99
CA SER A 91 3.49 3.64 9.39
C SER A 91 3.74 2.53 10.40
N LYS A 92 2.68 1.99 11.01
CA LYS A 92 2.75 0.85 11.94
C LYS A 92 2.61 -0.49 11.26
N PHE A 93 2.26 -0.52 9.98
CA PHE A 93 2.19 -1.75 9.20
C PHE A 93 3.61 -2.20 8.86
N ASP A 94 3.91 -3.47 9.12
CA ASP A 94 5.17 -4.08 8.70
C ASP A 94 5.09 -4.57 7.24
N GLY A 95 6.25 -4.81 6.61
CA GLY A 95 6.30 -5.39 5.27
C GLY A 95 6.16 -4.38 4.12
N ALA A 96 5.65 -4.85 2.98
CA ALA A 96 5.75 -4.16 1.70
C ALA A 96 4.62 -3.14 1.45
N VAL A 97 4.63 -2.05 2.22
CA VAL A 97 3.68 -0.95 2.10
C VAL A 97 4.40 0.32 1.67
N CYS A 98 3.92 0.98 0.60
CA CYS A 98 4.40 2.31 0.23
C CYS A 98 3.29 3.28 -0.14
N VAL A 99 3.61 4.57 0.00
CA VAL A 99 2.71 5.69 -0.29
C VAL A 99 3.37 6.62 -1.33
N VAL A 100 2.58 7.11 -2.28
CA VAL A 100 3.00 8.17 -3.20
C VAL A 100 2.43 9.49 -2.69
N THR A 101 3.27 10.34 -2.11
CA THR A 101 2.89 11.60 -1.46
C THR A 101 4.06 12.57 -1.39
N GLU A 102 3.75 13.87 -1.33
CA GLU A 102 4.72 14.91 -0.99
C GLU A 102 4.87 15.10 0.54
N GLN A 103 3.96 14.53 1.32
CA GLN A 103 3.84 14.73 2.78
C GLN A 103 4.52 13.60 3.58
N CYS A 104 5.66 13.10 3.13
CA CYS A 104 6.28 11.97 3.83
C CYS A 104 6.72 12.38 5.25
N LEU A 105 6.32 11.58 6.24
CA LEU A 105 6.68 11.79 7.63
C LEU A 105 8.17 11.43 7.83
N SER A 106 9.00 12.41 8.20
CA SER A 106 10.47 12.25 8.29
C SER A 106 10.97 11.25 9.35
N ASN A 107 10.07 10.68 10.16
CA ASN A 107 10.38 9.80 11.29
C ASN A 107 9.67 8.43 11.22
N THR A 108 9.19 8.02 10.04
CA THR A 108 8.49 6.74 9.87
C THR A 108 9.28 5.77 9.00
N SER A 109 9.09 4.46 9.25
CA SER A 109 9.58 3.38 8.38
C SER A 109 8.78 3.26 7.07
N LEU A 110 7.68 4.00 6.94
CA LEU A 110 6.81 3.97 5.78
C LEU A 110 7.56 4.42 4.53
N LYS A 111 7.62 3.55 3.52
CA LYS A 111 8.25 3.92 2.25
C LYS A 111 7.39 4.96 1.53
N CYS A 112 7.94 6.15 1.32
CA CYS A 112 7.30 7.16 0.49
C CYS A 112 8.01 7.36 -0.84
N PHE A 113 7.24 7.77 -1.84
CA PHE A 113 7.72 8.27 -3.12
C PHE A 113 7.05 9.61 -3.40
N SER A 114 7.80 10.60 -3.90
CA SER A 114 7.22 11.88 -4.32
C SER A 114 6.50 11.69 -5.66
N GLN A 115 5.33 12.33 -5.84
CA GLN A 115 4.60 12.32 -7.10
C GLN A 115 5.39 13.03 -8.21
N ASN A 116 6.19 14.03 -7.82
CA ASN A 116 6.99 14.84 -8.72
C ASN A 116 8.39 14.27 -8.99
N GLN A 117 8.76 13.15 -8.37
CA GLN A 117 10.08 12.55 -8.59
C GLN A 117 10.21 12.01 -10.03
N PRO A 118 11.35 12.23 -10.72
CA PRO A 118 11.61 11.61 -12.00
C PRO A 118 11.53 10.08 -11.91
N GLN A 119 11.02 9.45 -12.96
CA GLN A 119 10.98 7.98 -13.07
C GLN A 119 10.25 7.29 -11.91
N LEU A 120 9.20 7.93 -11.35
CA LEU A 120 8.42 7.42 -10.22
C LEU A 120 8.08 5.92 -10.33
N VAL A 121 7.54 5.49 -11.48
CA VAL A 121 7.16 4.09 -11.70
C VAL A 121 8.37 3.16 -11.64
N GLU A 122 9.50 3.55 -12.24
CA GLU A 122 10.72 2.74 -12.23
C GLU A 122 11.29 2.63 -10.82
N ASN A 123 11.23 3.71 -10.03
CA ASN A 123 11.67 3.71 -8.64
C ASN A 123 10.79 2.81 -7.75
N ILE A 124 9.46 2.85 -7.93
CA ILE A 124 8.54 1.94 -7.22
C ILE A 124 8.83 0.49 -7.60
N VAL A 125 8.96 0.19 -8.90
CA VAL A 125 9.27 -1.15 -9.38
C VAL A 125 10.63 -1.63 -8.86
N GLY A 126 11.64 -0.75 -8.82
CA GLY A 126 12.96 -1.05 -8.26
C GLY A 126 12.89 -1.43 -6.78
N TRP A 127 12.10 -0.69 -5.98
CA TRP A 127 11.86 -0.99 -4.58
C TRP A 127 11.11 -2.32 -4.38
N ILE A 128 10.06 -2.58 -5.17
CA ILE A 128 9.32 -3.85 -5.13
C ILE A 128 10.26 -5.03 -5.42
N ARG A 129 11.14 -4.88 -6.42
CA ARG A 129 12.13 -5.91 -6.76
C ARG A 129 13.13 -6.15 -5.62
N ALA A 130 13.59 -5.10 -4.96
CA ALA A 130 14.50 -5.24 -3.82
C ALA A 130 13.85 -6.04 -2.69
N ILE A 131 12.60 -5.72 -2.32
CA ILE A 131 11.88 -6.47 -1.29
C ILE A 131 11.71 -7.94 -1.68
N ALA A 132 11.34 -8.20 -2.92
CA ALA A 132 11.13 -9.57 -3.39
C ALA A 132 12.41 -10.41 -3.49
N LEU A 133 13.60 -9.79 -3.42
CA LEU A 133 14.89 -10.48 -3.34
C LEU A 133 15.36 -10.69 -1.90
N GLU A 134 14.79 -9.96 -0.94
CA GLU A 134 15.10 -10.03 0.49
C GLU A 134 14.17 -10.99 1.27
N ALA A 135 13.04 -11.40 0.67
CA ALA A 135 12.07 -12.35 1.20
C ALA A 135 12.40 -13.81 0.84
#